data_AF-A0AA38XAK5-F1
#
_entry.id   AF-A0AA38XAK5-F1
#
_cell.length_a   1.000
_cell.length_b   1.000
_cell.length_c   1.000
_cell.angle_alpha   90.00
_cell.angle_beta   90.00
_cell.angle_gamma   90.00
#
_symmetry.space_group_name_H-M   'P 1'
#
loop_
_entity.id
_entity.type
_entity.pdbx_description
1 polymer ?
#
loop_
_entity_poly.entity_id
_entity_poly.type
_entity_poly.pdbx_seq_one_letter_code
_entity_poly.pdbx_strand_id
1 'polypeptide(L)'
;MAVIDQIKVTVRAGNQTLQEYDLPQDEQDNQPVRANTTVKYLEAIANTDYELKCGISAGGFDLGEADYLSFKFYVDGKYTSSYHFRKARYRASAGSAIISQVSRAIVDGQWRGIPYRWGELITTEEQSHLTLEEMKQRYAELGTMRLEVWRKEGTETRAARPRYLSPARETIPEKALKGKAMDLASQ
;
A
#
# COMPACT_ATOMS: atom_id res chain seq x y z
N MET A 1 -15.25 11.38 -2.00
CA MET A 1 -16.12 10.42 -2.71
C MET A 1 -15.22 9.42 -3.44
N ALA A 2 -15.12 8.19 -2.92
CA ALA A 2 -14.16 7.19 -3.39
C ALA A 2 -14.82 6.23 -4.39
N VAL A 3 -14.00 5.49 -5.10
CA VAL A 3 -14.44 4.51 -6.11
C VAL A 3 -13.70 3.23 -5.82
N ILE A 4 -14.47 2.23 -5.41
CA ILE A 4 -14.05 0.84 -5.24
C ILE A 4 -15.12 0.04 -5.95
N ASP A 5 -14.70 -0.64 -7.02
CA ASP A 5 -15.41 -1.55 -7.95
C ASP A 5 -14.74 -1.46 -9.33
N GLN A 6 -14.21 -0.29 -9.65
CA GLN A 6 -13.63 0.02 -10.98
C GLN A 6 -12.09 0.02 -10.97
N ILE A 7 -11.50 -0.26 -9.80
CA ILE A 7 -10.07 -0.46 -9.62
C ILE A 7 -9.83 -1.91 -9.20
N LYS A 8 -8.99 -2.60 -9.97
CA LYS A 8 -8.45 -3.90 -9.62
C LYS A 8 -7.00 -3.74 -9.24
N VAL A 9 -6.64 -4.10 -8.02
CA VAL A 9 -5.23 -4.19 -7.61
C VAL A 9 -4.81 -5.66 -7.73
N THR A 10 -3.58 -5.90 -8.13
CA THR A 10 -2.92 -7.20 -7.99
C THR A 10 -1.49 -6.99 -7.50
N VAL A 11 -1.02 -7.90 -6.67
CA VAL A 11 0.36 -7.92 -6.18
C VAL A 11 1.12 -9.05 -6.83
N ARG A 12 2.32 -8.77 -7.32
CA ARG A 12 3.22 -9.77 -7.88
C ARG A 12 4.47 -9.91 -7.04
N ALA A 13 4.95 -11.13 -6.89
CA ALA A 13 6.24 -11.47 -6.32
C ALA A 13 7.11 -12.04 -7.46
N GLY A 14 8.06 -11.23 -7.95
CA GLY A 14 8.77 -11.54 -9.20
C GLY A 14 7.82 -11.76 -10.39
N ASN A 15 7.79 -12.98 -10.93
CA ASN A 15 6.94 -13.33 -12.07
C ASN A 15 5.55 -13.83 -11.70
N GLN A 16 5.30 -14.16 -10.43
CA GLN A 16 4.06 -14.76 -9.96
C GLN A 16 3.09 -13.69 -9.45
N THR A 17 1.83 -13.76 -9.86
CA THR A 17 0.74 -13.01 -9.22
C THR A 17 0.33 -13.74 -7.94
N LEU A 18 0.30 -13.04 -6.82
CA LEU A 18 -0.09 -13.62 -5.54
C LEU A 18 -1.59 -13.83 -5.48
N GLN A 19 -2.00 -14.87 -4.75
CA GLN A 19 -3.40 -15.12 -4.44
C GLN A 19 -3.87 -14.20 -3.32
N GLU A 20 -5.04 -13.60 -3.54
CA GLU A 20 -5.72 -12.75 -2.56
C GLU A 20 -6.76 -13.56 -1.79
N TYR A 21 -6.80 -13.34 -0.49
CA TYR A 21 -7.76 -13.96 0.43
C TYR A 21 -8.61 -12.87 1.08
N ASP A 22 -9.90 -13.16 1.23
CA ASP A 22 -10.79 -12.34 2.04
C ASP A 22 -10.47 -12.49 3.53
N LEU A 23 -10.83 -11.48 4.31
CA LEU A 23 -10.70 -11.55 5.76
C LEU A 23 -11.68 -12.60 6.33
N PRO A 24 -11.30 -13.30 7.41
CA PRO A 24 -12.25 -14.06 8.22
C PRO A 24 -13.46 -13.21 8.63
N GLN A 25 -14.63 -13.82 8.77
CA GLN A 25 -15.88 -13.10 8.99
C GLN A 25 -15.90 -12.28 10.29
N ASP A 26 -15.30 -12.82 11.35
CA ASP A 26 -15.06 -12.17 12.64
C ASP A 26 -14.18 -10.91 12.54
N GLU A 27 -13.18 -10.91 11.65
CA GLU A 27 -12.37 -9.72 11.38
C GLU A 27 -13.10 -8.71 10.49
N GLN A 28 -13.95 -9.17 9.57
CA GLN A 28 -14.79 -8.29 8.75
C GLN A 28 -15.78 -7.51 9.61
N ASP A 29 -16.41 -8.17 10.58
CA ASP A 29 -17.37 -7.57 11.50
C ASP A 29 -16.72 -6.54 12.46
N ASN A 30 -15.45 -6.75 12.80
CA ASN A 30 -14.66 -5.87 13.66
C ASN A 30 -13.93 -4.75 12.91
N GLN A 31 -13.80 -4.83 11.58
CA GLN A 31 -13.26 -3.71 10.81
C GLN A 31 -14.28 -2.58 10.75
N PRO A 32 -13.89 -1.31 11.01
CA PRO A 32 -14.78 -0.19 10.76
C PRO A 32 -15.16 -0.23 9.27
N VAL A 33 -16.43 -0.53 8.97
CA VAL A 33 -16.94 -0.63 7.60
C VAL A 33 -16.80 0.73 6.92
N ARG A 34 -15.64 0.95 6.31
CA ARG A 34 -15.44 2.07 5.41
C ARG A 34 -15.93 1.59 4.07
N ALA A 35 -17.07 2.09 3.62
CA ALA A 35 -17.68 1.81 2.31
C ALA A 35 -16.73 2.01 1.10
N ASN A 36 -15.54 2.55 1.34
CA ASN A 36 -14.54 2.99 0.39
C ASN A 36 -13.16 2.39 0.72
N THR A 37 -13.12 1.19 1.31
CA THR A 37 -11.88 0.46 1.54
C THR A 37 -12.11 -1.03 1.27
N THR A 38 -11.17 -1.65 0.55
CA THR A 38 -11.10 -3.11 0.41
C THR A 38 -9.79 -3.56 1.03
N VAL A 39 -9.86 -4.57 1.88
CA VAL A 39 -8.69 -5.21 2.48
C VAL A 39 -8.66 -6.65 1.99
N LYS A 40 -7.47 -7.12 1.65
CA LYS A 40 -7.20 -8.50 1.23
C LYS A 40 -5.94 -8.98 1.93
N TYR A 41 -5.92 -10.25 2.33
CA TYR A 41 -4.72 -10.91 2.80
C TYR A 41 -3.95 -11.52 1.64
N LEU A 42 -2.63 -11.51 1.78
CA LEU A 42 -1.68 -12.11 0.85
C LEU A 42 -0.72 -12.96 1.67
N GLU A 43 -0.39 -14.15 1.17
CA GLU A 43 0.72 -14.90 1.73
C GLU A 43 2.04 -14.26 1.28
N ALA A 44 2.80 -13.73 2.24
CA ALA A 44 4.08 -13.09 1.96
C ALA A 44 5.18 -14.13 1.72
N ILE A 45 5.99 -13.91 0.69
CA ILE A 45 7.19 -14.69 0.42
C ILE A 45 8.40 -13.98 1.05
N ALA A 46 9.09 -14.67 1.94
CA ALA A 46 10.26 -14.11 2.61
C ALA A 46 11.31 -13.64 1.59
N ASN A 47 11.97 -12.52 1.91
CA ASN A 47 13.07 -11.94 1.12
C ASN A 47 12.77 -11.67 -0.37
N THR A 48 11.50 -11.49 -0.71
CA THR A 48 11.06 -11.29 -2.09
C THR A 48 10.68 -9.83 -2.35
N ASP A 49 10.86 -9.44 -3.61
CA ASP A 49 10.51 -8.15 -4.16
C ASP A 49 9.11 -8.19 -4.79
N TYR A 50 8.34 -7.15 -4.54
CA TYR A 50 6.93 -7.04 -4.91
C TYR A 50 6.67 -5.88 -5.88
N GLU A 51 5.75 -6.11 -6.82
CA GLU A 51 5.21 -5.10 -7.72
C GLU A 51 3.70 -4.97 -7.51
N LEU A 52 3.23 -3.72 -7.41
CA LEU A 52 1.80 -3.42 -7.39
C LEU A 52 1.34 -3.09 -8.80
N LYS A 53 0.35 -3.84 -9.29
CA LYS A 53 -0.34 -3.54 -10.54
C LYS A 53 -1.75 -3.06 -10.24
N CYS A 54 -2.09 -1.92 -10.80
CA CYS A 54 -3.41 -1.32 -10.67
C CYS A 54 -4.06 -1.25 -12.04
N GLY A 55 -5.13 -2.00 -12.24
CA GLY A 55 -6.02 -1.93 -13.39
C GLY A 55 -7.19 -0.99 -13.12
N ILE A 56 -7.48 -0.10 -14.06
CA ILE A 56 -8.73 0.66 -14.12
C ILE A 56 -9.60 0.03 -15.19
N SER A 57 -10.81 -0.40 -14.82
CA SER A 57 -11.77 -1.01 -15.75
C SER A 57 -12.24 0.00 -16.80
N ALA A 58 -12.58 -0.47 -18.02
CA ALA A 58 -13.13 0.40 -19.06
C ALA A 58 -14.47 1.00 -18.62
N GLY A 59 -14.71 2.28 -18.92
CA GLY A 59 -15.84 3.04 -18.32
C GLY A 59 -15.63 3.40 -16.84
N GLY A 60 -14.43 3.15 -16.32
CA GLY A 60 -14.05 2.97 -14.92
C GLY A 60 -14.33 4.11 -13.92
N PHE A 61 -14.50 5.34 -14.37
CA PHE A 61 -14.54 6.48 -13.46
C PHE A 61 -15.26 7.64 -14.13
N ASP A 62 -16.32 8.12 -13.47
CA ASP A 62 -16.71 9.50 -13.65
C ASP A 62 -15.73 10.41 -12.90
N LEU A 63 -14.85 11.04 -13.67
CA LEU A 63 -13.91 12.03 -13.16
C LEU A 63 -14.63 13.30 -12.69
N GLY A 64 -15.86 13.57 -13.15
CA GLY A 64 -16.54 14.84 -12.93
C GLY A 64 -15.65 16.02 -13.32
N GLU A 65 -15.51 16.99 -12.41
CA GLU A 65 -14.66 18.16 -12.57
C GLU A 65 -13.15 17.89 -12.36
N ALA A 66 -12.77 16.71 -11.86
CA ALA A 66 -11.37 16.39 -11.59
C ALA A 66 -10.51 16.40 -12.86
N ASP A 67 -9.26 16.85 -12.70
CA ASP A 67 -8.25 16.92 -13.75
C ASP A 67 -7.43 15.64 -13.86
N TYR A 68 -7.32 14.87 -12.77
CA TYR A 68 -6.57 13.61 -12.74
C TYR A 68 -6.99 12.71 -11.58
N LEU A 69 -6.67 11.42 -11.73
CA LEU A 69 -6.62 10.45 -10.62
C LEU A 69 -5.22 10.44 -10.02
N SER A 70 -5.15 10.53 -8.70
CA SER A 70 -3.92 10.47 -7.91
C SER A 70 -3.88 9.16 -7.15
N PHE A 71 -2.96 8.29 -7.55
CA PHE A 71 -2.63 7.04 -6.88
C PHE A 71 -1.48 7.31 -5.92
N LYS A 72 -1.64 6.96 -4.64
CA LYS A 72 -0.58 7.06 -3.63
C LYS A 72 -0.31 5.68 -3.06
N PHE A 73 0.96 5.32 -3.02
CA PHE A 73 1.42 4.02 -2.59
C PHE A 73 2.12 4.13 -1.24
N TYR A 74 1.81 3.18 -0.36
CA TYR A 74 2.38 3.09 0.98
C TYR A 74 2.81 1.64 1.23
N VAL A 75 3.95 1.46 1.89
CA VAL A 75 4.45 0.17 2.37
C VAL A 75 4.86 0.35 3.82
N ASP A 76 4.39 -0.53 4.71
CA ASP A 76 4.64 -0.43 6.15
C ASP A 76 4.24 0.95 6.72
N GLY A 77 3.11 1.49 6.25
CA GLY A 77 2.62 2.83 6.61
C GLY A 77 3.38 4.01 5.99
N LYS A 78 4.55 3.78 5.38
CA LYS A 78 5.40 4.83 4.81
C LYS A 78 4.99 5.13 3.36
N TYR A 79 4.75 6.39 3.05
CA TYR A 79 4.48 6.84 1.68
C TYR A 79 5.71 6.62 0.80
N THR A 80 5.51 5.94 -0.33
CA THR A 80 6.61 5.51 -1.20
C THR A 80 6.65 6.30 -2.50
N SER A 81 5.53 6.34 -3.21
CA SER A 81 5.42 6.97 -4.51
C SER A 81 3.99 7.39 -4.80
N SER A 82 3.83 8.18 -5.86
CA SER A 82 2.52 8.46 -6.44
C SER A 82 2.57 8.38 -7.95
N TYR A 83 1.40 8.13 -8.53
CA TYR A 83 1.16 8.18 -9.95
C TYR A 83 -0.07 9.04 -10.24
N HIS A 84 0.03 9.91 -11.23
CA HIS A 84 -1.04 10.80 -11.63
C HIS A 84 -1.52 10.43 -13.03
N PHE A 85 -2.78 9.99 -13.12
CA PHE A 85 -3.42 9.64 -14.38
C PHE A 85 -4.33 10.78 -14.83
N ARG A 86 -3.80 11.63 -15.72
CA ARG A 86 -4.47 12.84 -16.20
C ARG A 86 -5.72 12.53 -17.03
N LYS A 87 -6.75 13.36 -16.91
CA LYS A 87 -8.05 13.26 -17.59
C LYS A 87 -7.91 13.09 -19.12
N ALA A 88 -7.01 13.85 -19.75
CA ALA A 88 -6.75 13.71 -21.19
C ALA A 88 -6.27 12.29 -21.56
N ARG A 89 -5.35 11.72 -20.76
CA ARG A 89 -4.82 10.36 -20.98
C ARG A 89 -5.87 9.30 -20.65
N TYR A 90 -6.65 9.51 -19.59
CA TYR A 90 -7.77 8.65 -19.21
C TYR A 90 -8.84 8.57 -20.32
N ARG A 91 -9.20 9.71 -20.92
CA ARG A 91 -10.13 9.76 -22.06
C ARG A 91 -9.57 9.05 -23.29
N ALA A 92 -8.29 9.28 -23.61
CA ALA A 92 -7.63 8.64 -24.75
C ALA A 92 -7.55 7.11 -24.61
N SER A 93 -7.57 6.57 -23.39
CA SER A 93 -7.53 5.14 -23.12
C SER A 93 -8.93 4.51 -22.90
N ALA A 94 -10.00 5.20 -23.32
CA ALA A 94 -11.39 4.79 -23.11
C ALA A 94 -11.71 4.48 -21.63
N GLY A 95 -11.06 5.20 -20.72
CA GLY A 95 -11.22 5.04 -19.29
C GLY A 95 -10.55 3.80 -18.69
N SER A 96 -9.74 3.08 -19.46
CA SER A 96 -8.99 1.91 -18.99
C SER A 96 -7.50 2.21 -18.82
N ALA A 97 -6.84 1.57 -17.87
CA ALA A 97 -5.39 1.66 -17.75
C ALA A 97 -4.83 0.50 -16.93
N ILE A 98 -3.59 0.10 -17.21
CA ILE A 98 -2.80 -0.74 -16.32
C ILE A 98 -1.60 0.09 -15.87
N ILE A 99 -1.48 0.26 -14.56
CA ILE A 99 -0.42 1.02 -13.92
C ILE A 99 0.41 0.02 -13.11
N SER A 100 1.59 -0.32 -13.62
CA SER A 100 2.62 -1.01 -12.84
C SER A 100 3.39 0.00 -12.01
N GLN A 101 3.52 -0.24 -10.71
CA GLN A 101 4.28 0.61 -9.82
C GLN A 101 5.34 -0.14 -9.03
N VAL A 102 6.47 0.53 -8.96
CA VAL A 102 7.64 0.23 -8.16
C VAL A 102 8.09 1.56 -7.55
N SER A 103 8.83 1.52 -6.44
CA SER A 103 9.53 2.70 -5.94
C SER A 103 10.52 3.21 -7.01
N ARG A 104 10.92 4.47 -6.91
CA ARG A 104 11.98 5.04 -7.74
C ARG A 104 13.05 5.62 -6.85
N ALA A 105 14.29 5.20 -7.08
CA ALA A 105 15.44 5.78 -6.41
C ALA A 105 16.55 6.10 -7.42
N ILE A 106 17.49 6.93 -7.00
CA ILE A 106 18.73 7.16 -7.73
C ILE A 106 19.73 6.13 -7.22
N VAL A 107 20.18 5.25 -8.11
CA VAL A 107 21.22 4.25 -7.87
C VAL A 107 22.34 4.55 -8.86
N ASP A 108 23.55 4.80 -8.36
CA ASP A 108 24.72 5.17 -9.17
C ASP A 108 24.47 6.37 -10.10
N GLY A 109 23.78 7.38 -9.60
CA GLY A 109 23.45 8.60 -10.36
C GLY A 109 22.32 8.44 -11.38
N GLN A 110 21.73 7.25 -11.52
CA GLN A 110 20.64 6.98 -12.46
C GLN A 110 19.32 6.64 -11.76
N TRP A 111 18.21 7.11 -12.31
CA TRP A 111 16.89 6.70 -11.84
C TRP A 111 16.65 5.23 -12.16
N ARG A 112 16.41 4.43 -11.12
CA ARG A 112 16.01 3.03 -11.24
C ARG A 112 14.68 2.79 -10.52
N GLY A 113 13.87 1.92 -11.10
CA GLY A 113 12.73 1.33 -10.41
C GLY A 113 13.25 0.33 -9.39
N ILE A 114 12.84 0.47 -8.13
CA ILE A 114 13.12 -0.47 -7.06
C ILE A 114 11.79 -1.10 -6.66
N PRO A 115 11.64 -2.42 -6.78
CA PRO A 115 10.45 -3.12 -6.29
C PRO A 115 10.16 -2.80 -4.82
N TYR A 116 8.90 -2.97 -4.42
CA TYR A 116 8.54 -2.83 -3.02
C TYR A 116 9.01 -4.06 -2.24
N ARG A 117 9.39 -3.85 -0.99
CA ARG A 117 9.74 -4.93 -0.07
C ARG A 117 9.31 -4.53 1.32
N TRP A 118 8.66 -5.43 2.04
CA TRP A 118 8.38 -5.22 3.46
C TRP A 118 9.68 -5.18 4.27
N GLY A 119 9.66 -4.42 5.36
CA GLY A 119 10.78 -4.39 6.30
C GLY A 119 11.09 -5.78 6.84
N GLU A 120 12.38 -6.14 6.87
CA GLU A 120 12.80 -7.30 7.63
C GLU A 120 12.68 -6.97 9.12
N LEU A 121 11.84 -7.74 9.81
CA LEU A 121 11.57 -7.55 11.23
C LEU A 121 12.61 -8.33 12.03
N ILE A 122 13.38 -7.65 12.86
CA ILE A 122 14.28 -8.29 13.82
C ILE A 122 13.63 -8.17 15.18
N THR A 123 13.34 -9.29 15.84
CA THR A 123 12.78 -9.24 17.19
C THR A 123 13.85 -9.03 18.24
N THR A 124 13.51 -8.30 19.29
CA THR A 124 14.36 -8.17 20.49
C THR A 124 13.54 -8.40 21.76
N GLU A 125 14.18 -8.98 22.77
CA GLU A 125 13.64 -9.10 24.13
C GLU A 125 13.81 -7.80 24.94
N GLU A 126 14.57 -6.83 24.43
CA GLU A 126 14.82 -5.58 25.14
C GLU A 126 13.54 -4.82 25.47
N GLN A 127 13.47 -4.31 26.70
CA GLN A 127 12.37 -3.48 27.16
C GLN A 127 12.39 -2.15 26.42
N SER A 128 11.54 -2.03 25.39
CA SER A 128 11.25 -0.73 24.80
C SER A 128 10.61 0.19 25.85
N HIS A 129 11.08 1.44 25.89
CA HIS A 129 10.55 2.54 26.71
C HIS A 129 9.16 3.00 26.27
N LEU A 130 8.66 2.51 25.14
CA LEU A 130 7.31 2.83 24.67
C LEU A 130 6.26 2.11 25.52
N THR A 131 5.09 2.72 25.65
CA THR A 131 3.88 2.09 26.15
C THR A 131 3.31 1.09 25.14
N LEU A 132 2.38 0.22 25.58
CA LEU A 132 1.71 -0.73 24.69
C LEU A 132 0.94 -0.02 23.57
N GLU A 133 0.22 1.06 23.90
CA GLU A 133 -0.54 1.86 22.93
C GLU A 133 0.38 2.53 21.89
N GLU A 134 1.50 3.10 22.32
CA GLU A 134 2.48 3.69 21.40
C GLU A 134 3.11 2.64 20.49
N MET A 135 3.36 1.42 20.99
CA MET A 135 3.82 0.31 20.16
C MET A 135 2.76 -0.15 19.17
N LYS A 136 1.50 -0.30 19.61
CA LYS A 136 0.38 -0.65 18.73
C LYS A 136 0.26 0.37 17.61
N GLN A 137 0.32 1.66 17.93
CA GLN A 137 0.23 2.73 16.94
C GLN A 137 1.43 2.77 15.99
N ARG A 138 2.67 2.65 16.51
CA ARG A 138 3.90 2.70 15.71
C ARG A 138 3.99 1.54 14.72
N TYR A 139 3.54 0.36 15.12
CA TYR A 139 3.69 -0.88 14.37
C TYR A 139 2.39 -1.38 13.74
N ALA A 140 1.31 -0.58 13.79
CA ALA A 140 -0.01 -0.93 13.26
C ALA A 140 0.06 -1.33 11.79
N GLU A 141 0.75 -0.52 10.99
CA GLU A 141 0.80 -0.63 9.53
C GLU A 141 1.91 -1.55 9.01
N LEU A 142 2.69 -2.20 9.89
CA LEU A 142 3.70 -3.17 9.46
C LEU A 142 3.07 -4.36 8.73
N GLY A 143 3.72 -4.81 7.66
CA GLY A 143 3.25 -5.89 6.80
C GLY A 143 2.17 -5.46 5.80
N THR A 144 1.92 -4.15 5.65
CA THR A 144 0.85 -3.66 4.76
C THR A 144 1.40 -3.04 3.47
N MET A 145 0.68 -3.26 2.37
CA MET A 145 0.78 -2.46 1.16
C MET A 145 -0.55 -1.76 0.94
N ARG A 146 -0.54 -0.42 0.97
CA ARG A 146 -1.77 0.38 0.84
C ARG A 146 -1.71 1.24 -0.41
N LEU A 147 -2.77 1.16 -1.20
CA LEU A 147 -3.03 2.06 -2.32
C LEU A 147 -4.20 2.97 -1.97
N GLU A 148 -3.98 4.27 -2.08
CA GLU A 148 -5.06 5.25 -2.02
C GLU A 148 -5.27 5.88 -3.40
N VAL A 149 -6.53 6.08 -3.78
CA VAL A 149 -6.88 6.69 -5.06
C VAL A 149 -7.81 7.87 -4.84
N TRP A 150 -7.40 9.02 -5.36
CA TRP A 150 -8.08 10.30 -5.17
C TRP A 150 -8.38 10.97 -6.50
N ARG A 151 -9.56 11.56 -6.64
CA ARG A 151 -9.83 12.55 -7.70
C ARG A 151 -9.28 13.91 -7.25
N LYS A 152 -8.57 14.61 -8.13
CA LYS A 152 -7.96 15.92 -7.81
C LYS A 152 -8.11 16.91 -8.96
N GLU A 153 -8.23 18.18 -8.59
CA GLU A 153 -8.24 19.36 -9.46
C GLU A 153 -6.90 20.09 -9.39
N GLY A 154 -6.57 20.85 -10.43
CA GLY A 154 -5.41 21.73 -10.51
C GLY A 154 -4.17 21.13 -11.21
N THR A 155 -3.13 21.96 -11.30
CA THR A 155 -1.83 21.53 -11.83
C THR A 155 -1.12 20.63 -10.83
N GLU A 156 -0.56 19.54 -11.35
CA GLU A 156 0.27 18.59 -10.59
C GLU A 156 1.37 19.35 -9.86
N THR A 157 1.19 19.63 -8.56
CA THR A 157 2.31 20.03 -7.72
C THR A 157 3.28 18.86 -7.75
N ARG A 158 4.47 19.07 -8.33
CA ARG A 158 5.62 18.18 -8.16
C ARG A 158 5.94 18.15 -6.67
N ALA A 159 5.20 17.36 -5.90
CA ALA A 159 5.56 17.06 -4.54
C ALA A 159 6.96 16.45 -4.59
N ALA A 160 7.84 16.90 -3.69
CA ALA A 160 9.13 16.27 -3.49
C ALA A 160 8.89 14.76 -3.38
N ARG A 161 9.42 14.00 -4.35
CA ARG A 161 9.27 12.54 -4.34
C ARG A 161 10.04 12.04 -3.13
N PRO A 162 9.39 11.46 -2.12
CA PRO A 162 10.12 10.84 -1.04
C PRO A 162 10.98 9.74 -1.65
N ARG A 163 12.22 9.66 -1.18
CA ARG A 163 13.09 8.53 -1.49
C ARG A 163 12.59 7.38 -0.65
N TYR A 164 11.81 6.48 -1.22
CA TYR A 164 11.64 5.18 -0.58
C TYR A 164 12.90 4.37 -0.86
N LEU A 165 13.81 4.44 0.10
CA LEU A 165 14.82 3.43 0.33
C LEU A 165 14.08 2.25 0.95
N SER A 166 14.36 1.03 0.50
CA SER A 166 13.79 -0.18 1.10
C SER A 166 13.84 -0.09 2.63
N PRO A 167 12.77 -0.48 3.34
CA PRO A 167 12.65 -0.29 4.77
C PRO A 167 13.89 -0.85 5.45
N ALA A 168 14.53 0.02 6.24
CA ALA A 168 15.63 -0.39 7.09
C ALA A 168 15.16 -1.54 7.98
N ARG A 169 16.08 -2.47 8.30
CA ARG A 169 15.89 -3.46 9.35
C ARG A 169 15.49 -2.73 10.63
N GLU A 170 14.23 -2.87 11.03
CA GLU A 170 13.74 -2.25 12.25
C GLU A 170 13.69 -3.33 13.33
N THR A 171 14.40 -3.10 14.42
CA THR A 171 14.33 -3.96 15.60
C THR A 171 13.04 -3.67 16.35
N ILE A 172 12.22 -4.70 16.56
CA ILE A 172 10.89 -4.61 17.15
C ILE A 172 10.87 -5.44 18.44
N PRO A 173 10.42 -4.87 19.56
CA PRO A 173 10.23 -5.63 20.78
C PRO A 173 9.21 -6.75 20.56
N GLU A 174 9.49 -7.98 20.98
CA GLU A 174 8.57 -9.10 20.80
C GLU A 174 7.17 -8.83 21.38
N LYS A 175 7.10 -8.08 22.48
CA LYS A 175 5.84 -7.66 23.12
C LYS A 175 4.93 -6.88 22.15
N ALA A 176 5.49 -6.16 21.18
CA ALA A 176 4.71 -5.41 20.20
C ALA A 176 4.05 -6.34 19.16
N LEU A 177 4.70 -7.45 18.81
CA LEU A 177 4.15 -8.48 17.91
C LEU A 177 3.17 -9.39 18.64
N LYS A 178 3.50 -9.80 19.87
CA LYS A 178 2.65 -10.63 20.72
C LYS A 178 1.40 -9.89 21.18
N GLY A 179 1.44 -8.57 21.38
CA GLY A 179 0.26 -7.75 21.65
C GLY A 179 -0.78 -7.80 20.53
N LYS A 180 -0.36 -7.96 19.25
CA LYS A 180 -1.26 -8.26 18.13
C LYS A 180 -1.85 -9.68 18.25
N ALA A 181 -1.06 -10.67 18.68
CA ALA A 181 -1.52 -12.05 18.84
C ALA A 181 -2.47 -12.27 20.04
N MET A 182 -2.34 -11.48 21.10
CA MET A 182 -3.23 -11.60 22.27
C MET A 182 -4.59 -10.94 22.05
N ASP A 183 -4.69 -9.89 21.23
CA ASP A 183 -6.01 -9.36 20.81
C ASP A 183 -6.78 -10.39 19.96
N LEU A 184 -6.09 -11.22 19.18
CA LEU A 184 -6.66 -12.34 18.39
C LEU A 184 -7.02 -13.57 19.26
N ALA A 185 -6.33 -13.79 20.38
CA ALA A 185 -6.55 -14.96 21.25
C ALA A 185 -7.51 -14.69 22.42
N SER A 186 -7.96 -13.45 22.61
CA SER A 186 -8.82 -13.04 23.72
C SER A 186 -10.27 -12.72 23.31
N GLN A 187 -10.71 -13.15 22.13
CA GLN A 187 -12.12 -13.11 21.71
C GLN A 187 -12.74 -14.51 21.72
#